data_AF-A0A936NAD7-F1
#
_entry.id   AF-A0A936NAD7-F1
#
_cell.length_a   1.000
_cell.length_b   1.000
_cell.length_c   1.000
_cell.angle_alpha   90.00
_cell.angle_beta   90.00
_cell.angle_gamma   90.00
#
_symmetry.space_group_name_H-M   'P 1'
#
loop_
_entity.id
_entity.type
_entity.pdbx_description
1 polymer ?
#
loop_
_entity_poly.entity_id
_entity_poly.type
_entity_poly.pdbx_seq_one_letter_code
_entity_poly.pdbx_strand_id
1 'polypeptide(L)'
;MARDRRQPAKTVRKEERTSPTQFFKEVRSELRKVAWPTREELIRYSIIVLVAIVALTIFVTVLDWIFLKFVQDFLFDSGVDATPAAGLISAASSLPGL
;
A
#
# COMPACT_ATOMS: atom_id res chain seq x y z
N MET A 1 -63.02 54.89 5.26
CA MET A 1 -63.13 53.43 5.38
C MET A 1 -61.98 52.79 4.61
N ALA A 2 -60.79 52.73 5.22
CA ALA A 2 -59.60 52.13 4.62
C ALA A 2 -59.51 50.67 5.10
N ARG A 3 -59.85 49.72 4.22
CA ARG A 3 -59.55 48.30 4.47
C ARG A 3 -58.10 48.06 4.10
N ASP A 4 -57.25 48.14 5.12
CA ASP A 4 -55.86 47.70 5.11
C ASP A 4 -55.80 46.21 4.76
N ARG A 5 -55.64 45.91 3.47
CA ARG A 5 -55.54 44.56 2.92
C ARG A 5 -54.09 44.09 3.13
N ARG A 6 -53.73 43.83 4.38
CA ARG A 6 -52.46 43.19 4.75
C ARG A 6 -52.42 41.79 4.12
N GLN A 7 -51.76 41.67 2.98
CA GLN A 7 -51.39 40.38 2.42
C GLN A 7 -50.36 39.76 3.37
N PRO A 8 -50.57 38.56 3.91
CA PRO A 8 -49.51 37.88 4.65
C PRO A 8 -48.36 37.61 3.67
N ALA A 9 -47.18 38.09 4.06
CA ALA A 9 -45.95 38.01 3.28
C ALA A 9 -45.71 36.56 2.82
N LYS A 10 -45.47 36.40 1.52
CA LYS A 10 -44.92 35.17 0.94
C LYS A 10 -43.66 34.81 1.73
N THR A 11 -43.75 33.75 2.54
CA THR A 11 -42.59 33.13 3.17
C THR A 11 -41.62 32.79 2.07
N VAL A 12 -40.45 33.44 2.08
CA VAL A 12 -39.33 33.17 1.18
C VAL A 12 -39.13 31.66 1.15
N ARG A 13 -39.40 31.02 0.01
CA ARG A 13 -39.08 29.60 -0.21
C ARG A 13 -37.58 29.50 -0.02
N LYS A 14 -37.17 29.05 1.17
CA LYS A 14 -35.79 28.76 1.51
C LYS A 14 -35.28 27.83 0.42
N GLU A 15 -34.29 28.32 -0.34
CA GLU A 15 -33.73 27.62 -1.48
C GLU A 15 -33.60 26.13 -1.17
N GLU A 16 -34.15 25.32 -2.06
CA GLU A 16 -34.13 23.87 -2.07
C GLU A 16 -32.70 23.41 -2.42
N ARG A 17 -31.68 23.89 -1.69
CA ARG A 17 -30.35 23.32 -1.73
C ARG A 17 -30.48 21.97 -1.07
N THR A 18 -30.31 20.92 -1.86
CA THR A 18 -30.25 19.55 -1.36
C THR A 18 -29.32 19.54 -0.15
N SER A 19 -29.87 19.24 1.03
CA SER A 19 -29.06 19.26 2.24
C SER A 19 -28.00 18.15 2.14
N PRO A 20 -26.81 18.31 2.76
CA PRO A 20 -25.81 17.24 2.83
C PRO A 20 -26.41 15.90 3.29
N THR A 21 -27.35 15.95 4.23
CA THR A 21 -28.07 14.75 4.72
C THR A 21 -28.91 14.06 3.65
N GLN A 22 -29.51 14.83 2.74
CA GLN A 22 -30.29 14.30 1.61
C GLN A 22 -29.36 13.69 0.55
N PHE A 23 -28.23 14.31 0.24
CA PHE A 23 -27.21 13.74 -0.63
C PHE A 23 -26.69 12.38 -0.12
N PHE A 24 -26.37 12.24 1.17
CA PHE A 24 -25.94 10.94 1.72
C PHE A 24 -27.02 9.86 1.62
N LYS A 25 -28.30 10.24 1.77
CA LYS A 25 -29.43 9.34 1.60
C LYS A 25 -29.54 8.87 0.15
N GLU A 26 -29.38 9.78 -0.81
CA GLU A 26 -29.35 9.48 -2.25
C GLU A 26 -28.17 8.57 -2.60
N VAL A 27 -26.95 8.88 -2.15
CA VAL A 27 -25.75 8.05 -2.36
C VAL A 27 -25.92 6.65 -1.78
N ARG A 28 -26.45 6.51 -0.56
CA ARG A 28 -26.69 5.18 0.03
C ARG A 28 -27.75 4.39 -0.74
N SER A 29 -28.75 5.06 -1.31
CA SER A 29 -29.76 4.43 -2.15
C SER A 29 -29.16 3.90 -3.46
N GLU A 30 -28.18 4.62 -4.03
CA GLU A 30 -27.49 4.20 -5.25
C GLU A 30 -26.46 3.10 -4.98
N LEU A 31 -25.70 3.20 -3.89
CA LEU A 31 -24.75 2.16 -3.45
C LEU A 31 -25.41 0.82 -3.14
N ARG A 32 -26.72 0.81 -2.83
CA ARG A 32 -27.51 -0.42 -2.67
C ARG A 32 -27.81 -1.12 -3.99
N LYS A 33 -27.77 -0.42 -5.13
CA LYS A 33 -27.93 -1.01 -6.47
C LYS A 33 -26.62 -1.65 -6.97
N VAL A 34 -25.49 -1.31 -6.35
CA VAL A 34 -24.21 -1.94 -6.66
C VAL A 34 -24.24 -3.38 -6.16
N ALA A 35 -23.97 -4.31 -7.07
CA ALA A 35 -23.84 -5.73 -6.75
C ALA A 35 -22.53 -5.97 -5.99
N TRP A 36 -22.56 -5.80 -4.67
CA TRP A 36 -21.42 -6.13 -3.82
C TRP A 36 -21.23 -7.65 -3.79
N PRO A 37 -19.99 -8.14 -3.89
CA PRO A 37 -19.69 -9.56 -3.87
C PRO A 37 -20.17 -10.18 -2.56
N THR A 38 -20.57 -11.44 -2.62
CA THR A 38 -20.97 -12.17 -1.41
C THR A 38 -19.78 -12.33 -0.45
N ARG A 39 -20.06 -12.52 0.84
CA ARG A 39 -19.00 -12.74 1.84
C ARG A 39 -18.09 -13.93 1.48
N GLU A 40 -18.68 -14.98 0.92
CA GLU A 40 -17.95 -16.16 0.49
C GLU A 40 -17.03 -15.85 -0.69
N GLU A 41 -17.51 -15.11 -1.68
CA GLU A 41 -16.73 -14.70 -2.84
C GLU A 41 -15.55 -13.79 -2.44
N LEU A 42 -15.78 -12.85 -1.53
CA LEU A 42 -14.72 -12.01 -0.96
C LEU A 42 -13.63 -12.86 -0.29
N ILE A 43 -14.01 -13.88 0.49
CA ILE A 43 -13.07 -14.78 1.16
C ILE A 43 -12.29 -15.60 0.14
N ARG A 44 -12.96 -16.16 -0.87
CA ARG A 44 -12.31 -16.93 -1.95
C ARG A 44 -11.25 -16.09 -2.66
N TYR A 45 -11.58 -14.87 -3.07
CA TYR A 45 -10.60 -13.98 -3.71
C TYR A 45 -9.46 -13.60 -2.77
N SER A 46 -9.74 -13.35 -1.49
CA SER A 46 -8.70 -13.04 -0.51
C SER A 46 -7.72 -14.22 -0.33
N ILE A 47 -8.22 -15.46 -0.30
CA ILE A 47 -7.39 -16.67 -0.19
C ILE A 47 -6.49 -16.81 -1.43
N ILE A 48 -7.04 -16.62 -2.63
CA ILE A 48 -6.27 -16.70 -3.87
C ILE A 48 -5.11 -15.70 -3.85
N VAL A 49 -5.38 -14.45 -3.45
CA VAL A 49 -4.34 -13.41 -3.35
C VAL A 49 -3.30 -13.76 -2.29
N LEU A 50 -3.74 -14.29 -1.12
CA LEU A 50 -2.82 -14.71 -0.06
C LEU A 50 -1.85 -15.79 -0.55
N VAL A 51 -2.37 -16.81 -1.24
CA VAL A 51 -1.55 -17.90 -1.81
C VAL A 51 -0.60 -17.36 -2.88
N ALA A 52 -1.08 -16.46 -3.75
CA ALA A 52 -0.25 -15.86 -4.79
C ALA A 52 0.92 -15.05 -4.22
N ILE A 53 0.68 -14.26 -3.16
CA ILE A 53 1.73 -13.50 -2.49
C ILE A 53 2.75 -14.44 -1.85
N VAL A 54 2.30 -15.48 -1.14
CA VAL A 54 3.20 -16.48 -0.53
C VAL A 54 4.06 -17.16 -1.60
N ALA A 55 3.46 -17.58 -2.72
CA ALA A 55 4.18 -18.19 -3.83
C ALA A 55 5.22 -17.24 -4.43
N LEU A 56 4.86 -15.96 -4.64
CA LEU A 56 5.78 -14.93 -5.13
C LEU A 56 6.93 -14.69 -4.15
N THR A 57 6.66 -14.62 -2.85
CA THR A 57 7.70 -14.43 -1.82
C THR A 57 8.70 -15.59 -1.84
N ILE A 58 8.22 -16.83 -1.91
CA ILE A 58 9.10 -18.02 -2.01
C ILE A 58 9.93 -17.93 -3.30
N PHE A 59 9.29 -17.62 -4.43
CA PHE A 59 9.96 -17.49 -5.72
C PHE A 59 11.10 -16.45 -5.69
N VAL A 60 10.81 -15.24 -5.19
CA VAL A 60 11.81 -14.17 -5.06
C VAL A 60 12.94 -14.59 -4.12
N THR A 61 12.62 -15.19 -2.97
CA THR A 61 13.64 -15.66 -2.00
C THR A 61 14.58 -16.69 -2.62
N VAL A 62 14.05 -17.63 -3.42
CA VAL A 62 14.85 -18.64 -4.12
C VAL A 62 15.75 -17.98 -5.16
N LEU A 63 15.21 -17.04 -5.94
CA LEU A 63 16.00 -16.30 -6.90
C LEU A 63 17.12 -15.51 -6.22
N ASP A 64 16.81 -14.79 -5.15
CA ASP A 64 17.80 -14.03 -4.38
C ASP A 64 18.93 -14.94 -3.92
N TRP A 65 18.62 -16.11 -3.34
CA TRP A 65 19.64 -17.08 -2.92
C TRP A 65 20.53 -17.56 -4.07
N ILE A 66 19.96 -17.81 -5.24
CA ILE A 66 20.70 -18.20 -6.44
C ILE A 66 21.61 -17.04 -6.89
N PHE A 67 21.08 -15.81 -6.93
CA PHE A 67 21.86 -14.64 -7.31
C PHE A 67 22.98 -14.33 -6.31
N LEU A 68 22.75 -14.46 -5.00
CA LEU A 68 23.77 -14.26 -3.98
C LEU A 68 24.93 -15.23 -4.17
N LYS A 69 24.64 -16.52 -4.36
CA LYS A 69 25.68 -17.52 -4.62
C LYS A 69 26.37 -17.30 -5.95
N PHE A 70 25.62 -17.02 -7.01
CA PHE A 70 26.18 -16.74 -8.32
C PHE A 70 27.12 -15.53 -8.29
N VAL A 71 26.72 -14.43 -7.64
CA VAL A 71 27.55 -13.23 -7.52
C VAL A 71 28.77 -13.50 -6.64
N GLN A 72 28.62 -14.21 -5.52
CA GLN A 72 29.76 -14.53 -4.67
C GLN A 72 30.78 -15.40 -5.41
N ASP A 73 30.33 -16.49 -6.01
CA ASP A 73 31.20 -17.45 -6.67
C ASP A 73 31.79 -16.86 -7.96
N PHE A 74 31.04 -16.08 -8.73
CA PHE A 74 31.54 -15.46 -9.96
C PHE A 74 32.41 -14.23 -9.71
N LEU A 75 32.05 -13.32 -8.80
CA LEU A 75 32.76 -12.05 -8.58
C LEU A 75 33.99 -12.20 -7.69
N PHE A 76 33.97 -13.09 -6.69
CA PHE A 76 35.12 -13.27 -5.78
C PHE A 76 36.17 -14.24 -6.36
N ASP A 77 35.76 -15.24 -7.15
CA ASP A 77 36.69 -16.13 -7.90
C ASP A 77 37.31 -15.43 -9.12
N SER A 78 36.62 -14.44 -9.72
CA SER A 78 37.13 -13.72 -10.90
C SER A 78 38.11 -12.58 -10.61
N GLY A 79 38.52 -12.35 -9.36
CA GLY A 79 39.62 -11.40 -9.11
C GLY A 79 39.78 -10.80 -7.72
N VAL A 80 39.50 -11.53 -6.63
CA VAL A 80 39.77 -11.03 -5.27
C VAL A 80 40.49 -12.08 -4.41
N ASP A 81 41.64 -12.54 -4.87
CA ASP A 81 42.60 -13.31 -4.05
C ASP A 81 43.57 -12.39 -3.29
N ALA A 82 43.50 -11.08 -3.48
CA ALA A 82 44.48 -10.14 -2.92
C ALA A 82 43.80 -8.99 -2.19
N THR A 83 42.96 -9.29 -1.19
CA THR A 83 42.71 -8.29 -0.15
C THR A 83 43.69 -8.52 1.01
N PRO A 84 44.85 -7.82 1.02
CA PRO A 84 45.82 -7.87 2.11
C PRO A 84 45.31 -7.22 3.40
N ALA A 85 44.03 -6.86 3.53
CA ALA A 85 43.51 -6.23 4.74
C ALA A 85 43.67 -7.13 5.98
N ALA A 86 43.56 -8.46 5.83
CA ALA A 86 43.90 -9.41 6.90
C ALA A 86 45.42 -9.44 7.21
N GLY A 87 46.26 -9.24 6.20
CA GLY A 87 47.72 -9.15 6.35
C GLY A 87 48.22 -7.81 6.90
N LEU A 88 47.53 -6.70 6.63
CA LEU A 88 47.89 -5.36 7.08
C LEU A 88 47.62 -5.18 8.59
N ILE A 89 46.54 -5.76 9.11
CA ILE A 89 46.25 -5.77 10.56
C ILE A 89 47.25 -6.68 11.29
N SER A 90 47.62 -7.83 10.69
CA SER A 90 48.66 -8.71 11.24
C SER A 90 50.04 -8.07 11.23
N ALA A 91 50.43 -7.37 10.15
CA ALA A 91 51.73 -6.69 10.04
C ALA A 91 51.87 -5.49 10.98
N ALA A 92 50.78 -4.75 11.23
CA ALA A 92 50.75 -3.65 12.19
C ALA A 92 50.92 -4.12 13.64
N SER A 93 50.44 -5.33 13.97
CA SER A 93 50.59 -5.93 15.31
C SER A 93 51.95 -6.57 15.58
N SER A 94 52.75 -6.79 14.54
CA SER A 94 54.10 -7.37 14.62
C SER A 94 55.24 -6.36 14.66
N LEU A 95 54.94 -5.05 14.69
CA LEU A 95 55.95 -4.04 14.97
C LEU A 95 56.38 -4.18 16.44
N PRO A 96 57.65 -4.51 16.72
CA PRO A 96 58.14 -4.61 18.08
C PRO A 96 58.31 -3.20 18.65
N GLY A 97 57.30 -2.78 19.40
CA GLY A 97 57.40 -1.79 20.46
C GLY A 97 57.55 -0.31 20.05
N LEU A 98 57.30 0.66 20.93
CA LEU A 98 57.12 0.59 22.40
C LEU A 98 57.90 -0.50 23.13
#